data_AF-A0A9Q0Y546-F1
#
_entry.id   AF-A0A9Q0Y546-F1
#
_cell.length_a   1.000
_cell.length_b   1.000
_cell.length_c   1.000
_cell.angle_alpha   90.00
_cell.angle_beta   90.00
_cell.angle_gamma   90.00
#
_symmetry.space_group_name_H-M   'P 1'
#
loop_
_entity.id
_entity.type
_entity.pdbx_description
1 polymer ?
#
loop_
_entity_poly.entity_id
_entity_poly.type
_entity_poly.pdbx_seq_one_letter_code
_entity_poly.pdbx_strand_id
1 'polypeptide(L)'
;YFGHGFCNAKAAIKRRIWDVELQEHLAAHDKLSTVRNSSFRMANYLSNITIPKFRRAFTLARFNALPSRLLEGRYQGLPVDKRVCPCDEETIETIDHVLLECSLYRDIRRTPLQSILQQTQGRPREFCVQHLLGDKKPDVTEVVAKFCAAA
;
A
#
# COMPACT_ATOMS: atom_id res chain seq x y z
N TYR A 1 -3.16 -44.78 20.34
CA TYR A 1 -2.96 -43.53 21.11
C TYR A 1 -1.57 -42.88 20.97
N PHE A 2 -0.55 -43.52 20.39
CA PHE A 2 0.81 -42.95 20.30
C PHE A 2 1.09 -41.98 19.11
N GLY A 3 0.30 -42.02 18.03
CA GLY A 3 0.55 -41.20 16.83
C GLY A 3 0.07 -39.74 16.92
N HIS A 4 -0.95 -39.46 17.73
CA HIS A 4 -1.55 -38.11 17.80
C HIS A 4 -0.66 -37.10 18.54
N GLY A 5 0.02 -37.53 19.61
CA GLY A 5 0.93 -36.68 20.37
C GLY A 5 2.14 -36.23 19.55
N PHE A 6 2.69 -37.12 18.72
CA PHE A 6 3.82 -36.82 17.85
C PHE A 6 3.45 -35.82 16.75
N CYS A 7 2.29 -35.98 16.11
CA CYS A 7 1.80 -35.02 15.11
C CYS A 7 1.57 -33.62 15.70
N ASN A 8 1.01 -33.55 16.91
CA ASN A 8 0.78 -32.29 17.61
C ASN A 8 2.11 -31.62 18.02
N ALA A 9 3.08 -32.40 18.52
CA ALA A 9 4.41 -31.90 18.84
C ALA A 9 5.13 -31.37 17.58
N LYS A 10 5.04 -32.09 16.46
CA LYS A 10 5.61 -31.68 15.17
C LYS A 10 4.97 -30.38 14.65
N ALA A 11 3.65 -30.23 14.79
CA ALA A 11 2.94 -29.00 14.40
C ALA A 11 3.32 -27.82 15.30
N ALA A 12 3.48 -28.04 16.60
CA ALA A 12 3.89 -27.01 17.55
C ALA A 12 5.32 -26.52 17.28
N ILE A 13 6.24 -27.44 16.98
CA ILE A 13 7.62 -27.10 16.61
C ILE A 13 7.65 -26.29 15.31
N LYS A 14 6.90 -26.72 14.28
CA LYS A 14 6.80 -25.97 13.01
C LYS A 14 6.27 -24.55 13.22
N ARG A 15 5.24 -24.37 14.05
CA ARG A 15 4.73 -23.04 14.39
C ARG A 15 5.77 -22.19 15.10
N ARG A 16 6.51 -22.76 16.05
CA ARG A 16 7.56 -22.03 16.77
C ARG A 16 8.71 -21.60 15.85
N ILE A 17 9.10 -22.45 14.90
CA ILE A 17 10.12 -22.09 13.90
C ILE A 17 9.60 -20.92 13.04
N TRP A 18 8.36 -21.01 12.57
CA TRP A 18 7.72 -19.92 11.82
C TRP A 18 7.64 -18.61 12.62
N ASP A 19 7.29 -18.69 13.90
CA ASP A 19 7.23 -17.52 14.78
C ASP A 19 8.61 -16.88 14.99
N VAL A 20 9.67 -17.70 15.10
CA VAL A 20 11.06 -17.23 15.21
C VAL A 20 11.51 -16.57 13.91
N GLU A 21 11.28 -17.19 12.76
CA GLU A 21 11.59 -16.61 11.45
C GLU A 21 10.83 -15.31 11.20
N LEU A 22 9.55 -15.23 11.62
CA LEU A 22 8.76 -14.02 11.57
C LEU A 22 9.32 -12.92 12.50
N GLN A 23 9.73 -13.28 13.72
CA GLN A 23 10.35 -12.34 14.65
C GLN A 23 11.69 -11.83 14.12
N GLU A 24 12.50 -12.68 13.51
CA GLU A 24 13.77 -12.30 12.86
C GLU A 24 13.51 -11.39 11.66
N HIS A 25 12.52 -11.68 10.82
CA HIS A 25 12.14 -10.82 9.70
C HIS A 25 11.63 -9.45 10.20
N LEU A 26 10.86 -9.42 11.27
CA LEU A 26 10.39 -8.17 11.90
C LEU A 26 11.52 -7.40 12.59
N ALA A 27 12.54 -8.09 13.13
CA ALA A 27 13.70 -7.48 13.76
C ALA A 27 14.76 -7.00 12.76
N ALA A 28 14.88 -7.69 11.62
CA ALA A 28 15.78 -7.35 10.52
C ALA A 28 15.24 -6.19 9.66
N HIS A 29 13.93 -6.00 9.63
CA HIS A 29 13.36 -4.72 9.23
C HIS A 29 13.71 -3.69 10.29
N ASP A 30 14.70 -2.86 9.96
CA ASP A 30 15.11 -1.70 10.73
C ASP A 30 13.88 -1.01 11.32
N LYS A 31 13.95 -0.81 12.64
CA LYS A 31 12.99 -0.07 13.45
C LYS A 31 12.47 1.07 12.59
N LEU A 32 11.16 1.06 12.26
CA LEU A 32 10.41 2.21 11.74
C LEU A 32 11.19 3.46 12.11
N SER A 33 11.93 3.99 11.14
CA SER A 33 13.03 4.92 11.35
C SER A 33 12.63 5.91 12.43
N THR A 34 13.19 5.75 13.62
CA THR A 34 13.29 6.79 14.64
C THR A 34 12.11 7.78 14.63
N VAL A 35 10.97 7.43 15.24
CA VAL A 35 9.97 8.44 15.67
C VAL A 35 10.58 9.19 16.86
N ARG A 36 11.63 9.97 16.59
CA ARG A 36 12.24 10.89 17.54
C ARG A 36 12.08 12.26 16.91
N ASN A 37 11.14 13.01 17.48
CA ASN A 37 10.87 14.44 17.31
C ASN A 37 10.26 14.91 15.98
N SER A 38 8.95 15.13 16.00
CA SER A 38 8.35 16.47 16.13
C SER A 38 6.83 16.34 16.05
N SER A 39 6.12 16.49 17.18
CA SER A 39 4.65 16.44 17.28
C SER A 39 3.99 15.30 16.48
N PHE A 40 3.64 14.19 17.13
CA PHE A 40 2.80 13.13 16.55
C PHE A 40 1.40 13.70 16.26
N ARG A 41 1.30 14.53 15.21
CA ARG A 41 0.06 15.11 14.75
C ARG A 41 -0.63 14.01 13.97
N MET A 42 -1.81 13.65 14.44
CA MET A 42 -2.70 12.77 13.71
C MET A 42 -2.84 13.30 12.27
N ALA A 43 -2.69 12.41 11.28
CA ALA A 43 -2.86 12.78 9.88
C ALA A 43 -4.27 13.35 9.66
N ASN A 44 -4.40 14.42 8.89
CA ASN A 44 -5.65 15.15 8.71
C ASN A 44 -6.74 14.26 8.10
N TYR A 45 -6.37 13.35 7.20
CA TYR A 45 -7.33 12.43 6.57
C TYR A 45 -8.01 11.49 7.57
N LEU A 46 -7.39 11.23 8.74
CA LEU A 46 -7.97 10.37 9.77
C LEU A 46 -9.19 11.02 10.43
N SER A 47 -9.25 12.34 10.51
CA SER A 47 -10.42 13.09 10.97
C SER A 47 -11.34 13.53 9.83
N ASN A 48 -10.77 13.93 8.69
CA ASN A 48 -11.52 14.60 7.63
C ASN A 48 -12.34 13.63 6.76
N ILE A 49 -11.84 12.42 6.51
CA ILE A 49 -12.57 11.42 5.73
C ILE A 49 -13.57 10.73 6.65
N THR A 50 -14.84 11.09 6.62
CA THR A 50 -15.82 10.50 7.55
C THR A 50 -16.06 9.01 7.32
N ILE A 51 -16.09 8.58 6.05
CA ILE A 51 -16.40 7.21 5.64
C ILE A 51 -15.20 6.26 5.89
N PRO A 52 -15.34 5.22 6.76
CA PRO A 52 -14.22 4.33 7.12
C PRO A 52 -13.53 3.63 5.95
N LYS A 53 -14.30 3.17 4.93
CA LYS A 53 -13.72 2.49 3.76
C LYS A 53 -12.75 3.38 2.98
N PHE A 54 -13.07 4.67 2.83
CA PHE A 54 -12.20 5.62 2.12
C PHE A 54 -10.96 5.95 2.94
N ARG A 55 -11.12 6.12 4.26
CA ARG A 55 -9.98 6.33 5.18
C ARG A 55 -8.99 5.16 5.13
N ARG A 56 -9.51 3.92 5.13
CA ARG A 56 -8.70 2.70 5.00
C ARG A 56 -7.98 2.66 3.65
N ALA A 57 -8.70 2.85 2.55
CA ALA A 57 -8.13 2.82 1.21
C ALA A 57 -7.00 3.85 1.02
N PHE A 58 -7.20 5.08 1.50
CA PHE A 58 -6.17 6.11 1.47
C PHE A 58 -4.95 5.75 2.32
N THR A 59 -5.18 5.15 3.51
CA THR A 59 -4.08 4.64 4.35
C THR A 59 -3.29 3.58 3.59
N LEU A 60 -3.95 2.59 3.00
CA LEU A 60 -3.28 1.53 2.25
C LEU A 60 -2.46 2.10 1.08
N ALA A 61 -3.00 3.07 0.35
CA ALA A 61 -2.29 3.75 -0.73
C ALA A 61 -0.99 4.42 -0.24
N ARG A 62 -1.06 5.18 0.87
CA ARG A 62 0.12 5.86 1.46
C ARG A 62 1.23 4.89 1.90
N PHE A 63 0.88 3.66 2.23
CA PHE A 63 1.82 2.65 2.69
C PHE A 63 2.16 1.59 1.63
N ASN A 64 1.84 1.82 0.34
CA ASN A 64 2.05 0.84 -0.73
C ASN A 64 1.47 -0.54 -0.37
N ALA A 65 0.26 -0.53 0.18
CA ALA A 65 -0.45 -1.70 0.69
C ALA A 65 -1.85 -1.88 0.04
N LEU A 66 -2.11 -1.21 -1.08
CA LEU A 66 -3.26 -1.57 -1.92
C LEU A 66 -3.03 -2.95 -2.55
N PRO A 67 -4.11 -3.71 -2.80
CA PRO A 67 -4.04 -4.92 -3.62
C PRO A 67 -3.35 -4.61 -4.95
N SER A 68 -2.21 -5.26 -5.17
CA SER A 68 -1.34 -5.05 -6.33
C SER A 68 -0.36 -6.22 -6.43
N ARG A 69 0.15 -6.49 -7.62
CA ARG A 69 1.25 -7.43 -7.88
C ARG A 69 2.50 -7.07 -7.09
N LEU A 70 2.73 -5.79 -6.82
CA LEU A 70 3.80 -5.35 -5.92
C LEU A 70 3.65 -5.91 -4.50
N LEU A 71 2.43 -5.87 -3.96
CA LEU A 71 2.13 -6.38 -2.63
C LEU A 71 2.07 -7.92 -2.61
N GLU A 72 1.38 -8.52 -3.57
CA GLU A 72 1.28 -9.98 -3.70
C GLU A 72 2.66 -10.62 -3.88
N GLY A 73 3.47 -10.07 -4.78
CA GLY A 73 4.82 -10.54 -5.01
C GLY A 73 5.74 -10.36 -3.79
N ARG A 74 5.48 -9.35 -2.93
CA ARG A 74 6.18 -9.23 -1.65
C ARG A 74 5.88 -10.42 -0.74
N TYR A 75 4.61 -10.80 -0.62
CA TYR A 75 4.21 -11.95 0.20
C TYR A 75 4.66 -13.30 -0.37
N GLN A 76 4.82 -13.39 -1.69
CA GLN A 76 5.32 -14.59 -2.37
C GLN A 76 6.86 -14.65 -2.45
N GLY A 77 7.57 -13.62 -1.98
CA GLY A 77 9.03 -13.57 -2.08
C GLY A 77 9.55 -13.37 -3.51
N LEU A 78 8.73 -12.87 -4.43
CA LEU A 78 9.15 -12.57 -5.81
C LEU A 78 10.13 -11.40 -5.84
N PRO A 79 11.17 -11.42 -6.69
CA PRO A 79 12.00 -10.25 -6.99
C PRO A 79 11.15 -9.06 -7.46
N VAL A 80 11.56 -7.82 -7.12
CA VAL A 80 10.77 -6.60 -7.40
C VAL A 80 10.51 -6.40 -8.90
N ASP A 81 11.48 -6.72 -9.74
CA ASP A 81 11.41 -6.71 -11.21
C ASP A 81 10.40 -7.71 -11.79
N LYS A 82 9.96 -8.69 -11.00
CA LYS A 82 8.92 -9.66 -11.39
C LYS A 82 7.52 -9.28 -10.92
N ARG A 83 7.37 -8.16 -10.21
CA ARG A 83 6.09 -7.69 -9.66
C ARG A 83 5.40 -6.71 -10.59
N VAL A 84 5.34 -7.09 -11.87
CA VAL A 84 4.82 -6.27 -12.97
C VAL A 84 3.30 -6.18 -12.95
N CYS A 85 2.77 -5.05 -13.40
CA CYS A 85 1.35 -4.81 -13.55
C CYS A 85 0.81 -5.61 -14.75
N PRO A 86 -0.40 -6.20 -14.66
CA PRO A 86 -1.01 -6.86 -15.81
C PRO A 86 -1.42 -5.91 -16.95
N CYS A 87 -1.29 -4.59 -16.77
CA CYS A 87 -1.73 -3.63 -17.77
C CYS A 87 -0.79 -3.54 -18.99
N ASP A 88 0.50 -3.82 -18.78
CA ASP A 88 1.55 -3.81 -19.80
C ASP A 88 2.56 -4.96 -19.62
N GLU A 89 2.52 -5.70 -18.50
CA GLU A 89 3.43 -6.80 -18.14
C GLU A 89 4.91 -6.40 -18.06
N GLU A 90 5.20 -5.09 -18.04
CA GLU A 90 6.57 -4.55 -18.06
C GLU A 90 6.82 -3.62 -16.86
N THR A 91 5.84 -2.81 -16.47
CA THR A 91 6.00 -1.83 -15.40
C THR A 91 5.65 -2.43 -14.05
N ILE A 92 6.42 -2.11 -13.01
CA ILE A 92 6.12 -2.55 -11.64
C ILE A 92 4.83 -1.88 -11.17
N GLU A 93 3.89 -2.66 -10.61
CA GLU A 93 2.58 -2.16 -10.16
C GLU A 93 2.68 -1.38 -8.84
N THR A 94 3.30 -0.21 -8.90
CA THR A 94 3.43 0.74 -7.80
C THR A 94 2.16 1.57 -7.64
N ILE A 95 1.97 2.19 -6.47
CA ILE A 95 0.84 3.12 -6.25
C ILE A 95 0.88 4.28 -7.24
N ASP A 96 2.07 4.77 -7.57
CA ASP A 96 2.29 5.83 -8.54
C ASP A 96 1.78 5.43 -9.93
N HIS A 97 2.08 4.19 -10.35
CA HIS A 97 1.60 3.65 -11.62
C HIS A 97 0.06 3.59 -11.64
N VAL A 98 -0.54 3.04 -10.58
CA VAL A 98 -2.00 2.95 -10.42
C VAL A 98 -2.66 4.34 -10.44
N LEU A 99 -2.09 5.32 -9.73
CA LEU A 99 -2.65 6.67 -9.62
C LEU A 99 -2.51 7.49 -10.90
N LEU A 100 -1.44 7.32 -11.66
CA LEU A 100 -1.08 8.26 -12.74
C LEU A 100 -1.39 7.74 -14.14
N GLU A 101 -1.15 6.45 -14.41
CA GLU A 101 -1.03 5.99 -15.80
C GLU A 101 -1.63 4.60 -16.08
N CYS A 102 -1.78 3.73 -15.08
CA CYS A 102 -2.21 2.34 -15.29
C CYS A 102 -3.52 2.24 -16.08
N SER A 103 -3.51 1.54 -17.21
CA SER A 103 -4.66 1.46 -18.13
C SER A 103 -5.85 0.72 -17.51
N LEU A 104 -5.59 -0.27 -16.63
CA LEU A 104 -6.63 -1.03 -15.90
C LEU A 104 -7.49 -0.12 -15.01
N TYR A 105 -6.89 0.93 -14.46
CA TYR A 105 -7.56 1.88 -13.57
C TYR A 105 -8.04 3.15 -14.30
N ARG A 106 -7.96 3.20 -15.63
CA ARG A 106 -8.25 4.41 -16.42
C ARG A 106 -9.67 4.93 -16.19
N ASP A 107 -10.67 4.06 -16.20
CA ASP A 107 -12.07 4.48 -16.13
C ASP A 107 -12.44 4.96 -14.74
N ILE A 108 -11.97 4.26 -13.69
CA ILE A 108 -12.18 4.71 -12.32
C ILE A 108 -11.32 5.94 -11.96
N ARG A 109 -10.23 6.21 -12.68
CA ARG A 109 -9.41 7.44 -12.53
C ARG A 109 -10.05 8.65 -13.20
N ARG A 110 -10.75 8.46 -14.32
CA ARG A 110 -11.42 9.54 -15.07
C ARG A 110 -12.42 10.32 -14.22
N THR A 111 -13.21 9.64 -13.40
CA THR A 111 -14.31 10.27 -12.66
C THR A 111 -13.85 11.16 -11.49
N PRO A 112 -13.00 10.69 -10.56
CA PRO A 112 -12.56 11.49 -9.42
C PRO A 112 -11.27 12.29 -9.71
N LEU A 113 -10.26 11.71 -10.36
CA LEU A 113 -8.89 12.24 -10.33
C LEU A 113 -8.51 13.13 -11.52
N GLN A 114 -9.24 13.07 -12.63
CA GLN A 114 -8.82 13.70 -13.88
C GLN A 114 -8.57 15.21 -13.75
N SER A 115 -9.44 15.94 -13.05
CA SER A 115 -9.32 17.39 -12.84
C SER A 115 -8.11 17.77 -11.98
N ILE A 116 -7.70 16.90 -11.05
CA ILE A 116 -6.52 17.10 -10.21
C ILE A 116 -5.26 16.81 -11.02
N LEU A 117 -5.26 15.73 -11.81
CA LEU A 117 -4.13 15.34 -12.65
C LEU A 117 -3.81 16.40 -13.71
N GLN A 118 -4.83 17.08 -14.25
CA GLN A 118 -4.65 18.22 -15.16
C GLN A 118 -3.90 19.40 -14.50
N GLN A 119 -4.14 19.66 -13.21
CA GLN A 119 -3.42 20.73 -12.49
C GLN A 119 -1.94 20.39 -12.27
N THR A 120 -1.59 19.11 -12.32
CA THR A 120 -0.22 18.60 -12.18
C THR A 120 0.46 18.30 -13.51
N GLN A 121 -0.17 18.66 -14.64
CA GLN A 121 0.38 18.38 -15.96
C GLN A 121 1.76 19.03 -16.14
N GLY A 122 2.72 18.27 -16.67
CA GLY A 122 4.11 18.71 -16.87
C GLY A 122 4.96 18.78 -15.59
N ARG A 123 4.42 18.37 -14.44
CA ARG A 123 5.20 18.24 -13.20
C ARG A 123 5.89 16.87 -13.13
N PRO A 124 7.02 16.75 -12.41
CA PRO A 124 7.64 15.46 -12.13
C PRO A 124 6.71 14.49 -11.42
N ARG A 125 6.89 13.18 -11.64
CA ARG A 125 6.04 12.12 -11.10
C ARG A 125 5.97 12.17 -9.57
N GLU A 126 7.10 12.40 -8.92
CA GLU A 126 7.24 12.47 -7.47
C GLU A 126 6.41 13.62 -6.91
N PHE A 127 6.37 14.76 -7.61
CA PHE A 127 5.55 15.91 -7.22
C PHE A 127 4.06 15.55 -7.30
N CYS A 128 3.62 14.87 -8.36
CA CYS A 128 2.24 14.44 -8.53
C CYS A 128 1.82 13.49 -7.40
N VAL A 129 2.64 12.49 -7.10
CA VAL A 129 2.37 11.51 -6.02
C VAL A 129 2.33 12.19 -4.66
N GLN A 130 3.29 13.08 -4.37
CA GLN A 130 3.28 13.88 -3.14
C GLN A 130 2.06 14.80 -3.04
N HIS A 131 1.57 15.32 -4.16
CA HIS A 131 0.35 16.12 -4.19
C HIS A 131 -0.88 15.27 -3.85
N LEU A 132 -1.00 14.08 -4.43
CA LEU A 132 -2.14 13.18 -4.25
C LEU A 132 -2.17 12.49 -2.88
N LEU A 133 -1.02 12.00 -2.40
CA LEU A 133 -0.92 11.21 -1.16
C LEU A 133 -0.45 12.03 0.06
N GLY A 134 -0.14 13.32 -0.12
CA GLY A 134 0.48 14.16 0.89
C GLY A 134 -0.43 14.66 2.02
N ASP A 135 -1.75 14.49 1.90
CA ASP A 135 -2.74 14.89 2.93
C ASP A 135 -2.69 16.39 3.32
N LYS A 136 -2.41 17.25 2.33
CA LYS A 136 -2.34 18.71 2.49
C LYS A 136 -3.65 19.42 2.14
N LYS A 137 -4.41 18.85 1.21
CA LYS A 137 -5.63 19.42 0.64
C LYS A 137 -6.78 18.43 0.85
N PRO A 138 -7.75 18.71 1.74
CA PRO A 138 -8.80 17.76 2.09
C PRO A 138 -9.63 17.26 0.90
N ASP A 139 -9.90 18.14 -0.07
CA ASP A 139 -10.58 17.84 -1.33
C ASP A 139 -9.78 16.81 -2.16
N VAL A 140 -8.47 17.05 -2.35
CA VAL A 140 -7.59 16.10 -3.06
C VAL A 140 -7.52 14.77 -2.31
N THR A 141 -7.32 14.80 -0.99
CA THR A 141 -7.26 13.60 -0.15
C THR A 141 -8.53 12.76 -0.29
N GLU A 142 -9.71 13.38 -0.21
CA GLU A 142 -10.99 12.67 -0.30
C GLU A 142 -11.20 12.05 -1.69
N VAL A 143 -10.85 12.78 -2.75
CA VAL A 143 -10.93 12.31 -4.13
C VAL A 143 -10.02 11.11 -4.36
N VAL A 144 -8.77 11.18 -3.90
CA VAL A 144 -7.80 10.07 -3.98
C VAL A 144 -8.29 8.88 -3.15
N ALA A 145 -8.85 9.12 -1.96
CA ALA A 145 -9.40 8.06 -1.12
C ALA A 145 -10.57 7.31 -1.78
N LYS A 146 -11.45 8.03 -2.50
CA LYS A 146 -12.55 7.46 -3.28
C LYS A 146 -12.03 6.60 -4.44
N PHE A 147 -11.03 7.10 -5.16
CA PHE A 147 -10.36 6.33 -6.21
C PHE A 147 -9.74 5.05 -5.64
N CYS A 148 -8.92 5.15 -4.59
CA CYS A 148 -8.24 3.99 -4.00
C CYS A 148 -9.20 2.96 -3.40
N ALA A 149 -10.43 3.34 -3.06
CA ALA A 149 -11.44 2.41 -2.56
C ALA A 149 -12.20 1.67 -3.67
N ALA A 150 -12.09 2.16 -4.91
CA ALA A 150 -12.64 1.54 -6.11
C ALA A 150 -11.57 0.77 -6.91
N ALA A 151 -10.29 1.05 -6.65
CA ALA A 151 -9.13 0.35 -7.16
C ALA A 151 -8.89 -0.97 -6.41
#